data_AF-A0A9E1N798-F1
#
_entry.id   AF-A0A9E1N798-F1
#
_cell.length_a   1.000
_cell.length_b   1.000
_cell.length_c   1.000
_cell.angle_alpha   90.00
_cell.angle_beta   90.00
_cell.angle_gamma   90.00
#
_symmetry.space_group_name_H-M   'P 1'
#
loop_
_entity.id
_entity.type
_entity.pdbx_description
1 polymer ?
#
loop_
_entity_poly.entity_id
_entity_poly.type
_entity_poly.pdbx_seq_one_letter_code
_entity_poly.pdbx_strand_id
1 'polypeptide(L)'
;MPAIKFILSILLLIVIASFAVKNMGSVEISYYDFKFQLHSIELPLMVVVVIPLILGFLIAWFMGVFDRFKLNSTIRKQNKSISSMEEELERLKNTPQLPVQAESSTDS
;
A
#
# COMPACT_ATOMS: atom_id res chain seq x y z
N MET A 1 -23.49 -14.76 13.41
CA MET A 1 -23.25 -16.22 13.46
C MET A 1 -22.30 -16.60 12.33
N PRO A 2 -21.10 -17.16 12.60
CA PRO A 2 -20.12 -17.49 11.56
C PRO A 2 -20.69 -18.44 10.48
N ALA A 3 -21.63 -19.32 10.85
CA ALA A 3 -22.32 -20.23 9.93
C ALA A 3 -23.10 -19.51 8.81
N ILE A 4 -23.79 -18.39 9.10
CA ILE A 4 -24.54 -17.65 8.06
C ILE A 4 -23.60 -17.02 7.03
N LYS A 5 -22.44 -16.51 7.48
CA LYS A 5 -21.40 -15.96 6.61
C LYS A 5 -20.82 -17.05 5.71
N PHE A 6 -20.61 -18.24 6.25
CA PHE A 6 -20.13 -19.39 5.49
C PHE A 6 -21.14 -19.85 4.43
N ILE A 7 -22.41 -20.00 4.79
CA ILE A 7 -23.50 -20.35 3.85
C ILE A 7 -23.59 -19.31 2.72
N LEU A 8 -23.55 -18.01 3.06
CA LEU A 8 -23.61 -16.94 2.07
C LEU A 8 -22.37 -16.95 1.16
N SER A 9 -21.19 -17.26 1.70
CA SER A 9 -19.96 -17.39 0.92
C SER A 9 -20.03 -18.55 -0.08
N ILE A 10 -20.59 -19.69 0.33
CA ILE A 10 -20.79 -20.83 -0.59
C ILE A 10 -21.79 -20.46 -1.68
N LEU A 11 -22.90 -19.82 -1.32
CA LEU A 11 -23.91 -19.41 -2.29
C LEU A 11 -23.34 -18.40 -3.30
N LEU A 12 -22.54 -17.45 -2.83
CA LEU A 12 -21.81 -16.52 -3.69
C LEU A 12 -20.83 -17.24 -4.61
N LEU A 13 -20.07 -18.22 -4.10
CA LEU A 13 -19.14 -19.01 -4.90
C LEU A 13 -19.87 -19.77 -6.01
N ILE A 14 -21.03 -20.36 -5.72
CA ILE A 14 -21.88 -21.06 -6.70
C ILE A 14 -22.36 -20.08 -7.78
N VAL A 15 -22.77 -18.87 -7.41
CA VAL A 15 -23.18 -17.83 -8.38
C VAL A 15 -22.02 -17.45 -9.30
N ILE A 16 -20.84 -17.20 -8.74
CA ILE A 16 -19.63 -16.86 -9.51
C ILE A 16 -19.25 -18.01 -10.46
N ALA A 17 -19.25 -19.25 -9.98
CA ALA A 17 -18.95 -20.41 -10.80
C ALA A 17 -19.98 -20.60 -11.92
N SER A 18 -21.27 -20.44 -11.62
CA SER A 18 -22.35 -20.53 -12.61
C SER A 18 -22.22 -19.44 -13.68
N PHE A 19 -21.90 -18.21 -13.27
CA PHE A 19 -21.61 -17.11 -14.18
C PHE A 19 -20.42 -17.45 -15.08
N ALA A 20 -19.33 -17.98 -14.52
CA ALA A 20 -18.15 -18.36 -15.28
C ALA A 20 -18.46 -19.41 -16.36
N VAL A 21 -19.20 -20.47 -15.99
CA VAL A 21 -19.59 -21.53 -16.93
C VAL A 21 -20.54 -21.02 -18.02
N LYS A 22 -21.48 -20.12 -17.67
CA LYS A 22 -22.39 -19.53 -18.67
C LYS A 22 -21.69 -18.56 -19.63
N ASN A 23 -20.57 -17.98 -19.21
CA ASN A 23 -19.75 -17.07 -20.01
C ASN A 23 -18.48 -17.75 -20.54
N MET A 24 -18.53 -19.07 -20.78
CA MET A 24 -17.46 -19.82 -21.43
C MET A 24 -17.49 -19.73 -22.96
N GLY A 25 -18.37 -18.88 -23.52
CA GLY A 25 -18.40 -18.59 -24.95
C GLY A 25 -17.05 -18.03 -25.42
N SER A 26 -16.57 -18.56 -26.55
CA SER A 26 -15.33 -18.11 -27.18
C SER A 26 -15.51 -16.70 -27.74
N VAL A 27 -14.56 -15.83 -27.46
CA VAL A 27 -14.43 -14.51 -28.09
C VAL A 27 -13.05 -14.42 -28.74
N GLU A 28 -13.04 -13.87 -29.95
CA GLU A 28 -11.80 -13.61 -30.68
C GLU A 28 -11.17 -12.31 -30.16
N ILE A 29 -9.90 -12.39 -29.79
CA ILE A 29 -9.10 -11.24 -29.39
C ILE A 29 -7.96 -11.07 -30.38
N SER A 30 -7.98 -9.97 -31.11
CA SER A 30 -6.87 -9.57 -31.96
C SER A 30 -5.88 -8.69 -31.20
N TYR A 31 -4.59 -8.99 -31.32
CA TYR A 31 -3.50 -8.23 -30.71
C TYR A 31 -2.31 -8.10 -31.67
N TYR A 32 -1.50 -7.07 -31.46
CA TYR A 32 -0.26 -6.88 -32.19
C TYR A 32 0.91 -7.48 -31.42
N ASP A 33 1.78 -8.22 -32.11
CA ASP A 33 3.04 -8.68 -31.55
C ASP A 33 4.14 -7.59 -31.62
N PHE A 34 5.34 -7.91 -31.11
CA PHE A 34 6.51 -7.01 -31.14
C PHE A 34 7.00 -6.68 -32.55
N LYS A 35 6.58 -7.42 -33.57
CA LYS A 35 6.89 -7.19 -34.98
C LYS A 35 5.74 -6.49 -35.72
N PHE A 36 4.76 -5.96 -34.99
CA PHE A 36 3.54 -5.32 -35.52
C PHE A 36 2.69 -6.23 -36.42
N GLN A 37 2.78 -7.54 -36.23
CA GLN A 37 1.90 -8.50 -36.91
C GLN A 37 0.63 -8.68 -36.09
N LEU A 38 -0.51 -8.70 -36.79
CA LEU A 38 -1.81 -8.92 -36.17
C LEU A 38 -2.02 -10.42 -35.97
N HIS A 39 -2.24 -10.82 -34.72
CA HIS A 39 -2.59 -12.18 -34.34
C HIS A 39 -3.97 -12.17 -33.68
N SER A 40 -4.72 -13.25 -33.86
CA SER A 40 -6.00 -13.47 -33.18
C SER A 40 -5.93 -14.74 -32.35
N ILE A 41 -6.47 -14.69 -31.14
CA ILE A 41 -6.66 -15.87 -30.29
C ILE A 41 -8.10 -15.93 -29.81
N GLU A 42 -8.64 -17.14 -29.81
CA GLU A 42 -9.94 -17.45 -29.25
C GLU A 42 -9.80 -17.82 -27.78
N LEU A 43 -10.43 -17.03 -26.91
CA LEU A 43 -10.44 -17.27 -25.47
C LEU A 43 -11.87 -17.18 -24.92
N PRO A 44 -12.22 -17.95 -23.88
CA PRO A 44 -13.50 -17.79 -23.22
C PRO A 44 -13.66 -16.37 -22.66
N LEU A 45 -14.84 -15.74 -22.83
CA LEU A 45 -15.12 -14.38 -22.36
C LEU A 45 -14.77 -14.17 -20.89
N MET A 46 -15.03 -15.18 -20.05
CA MET A 46 -14.67 -15.12 -18.62
C MET A 46 -13.18 -14.85 -18.41
N VAL A 47 -12.30 -15.47 -19.19
CA VAL A 47 -10.84 -15.30 -19.10
C VAL A 47 -10.45 -13.86 -19.43
N VAL A 48 -11.05 -13.30 -20.49
CA VAL A 48 -10.79 -11.94 -20.98
C VAL A 48 -11.20 -10.88 -19.96
N VAL A 49 -12.25 -11.13 -19.18
CA VAL A 49 -12.74 -10.19 -18.16
C VAL A 49 -11.98 -10.36 -16.84
N VAL A 50 -11.80 -11.60 -16.39
CA VAL A 50 -11.27 -11.90 -15.05
C VAL A 50 -9.77 -11.62 -14.96
N ILE A 51 -8.97 -11.95 -15.98
CA ILE A 51 -7.52 -11.75 -15.93
C ILE A 51 -7.18 -10.26 -15.76
N PRO A 52 -7.68 -9.33 -16.60
CA PRO A 52 -7.37 -7.90 -16.43
C PRO A 52 -7.88 -7.33 -15.11
N LEU A 53 -9.05 -7.80 -14.63
CA LEU A 53 -9.60 -7.38 -13.35
C LEU A 53 -8.66 -7.77 -12.19
N ILE A 54 -8.21 -9.02 -12.16
CA ILE A 54 -7.25 -9.51 -11.16
C ILE A 54 -5.94 -8.74 -11.29
N LEU A 55 -5.44 -8.54 -12.50
CA LEU A 55 -4.18 -7.83 -12.73
C LEU A 55 -4.25 -6.39 -12.24
N GLY A 56 -5.34 -5.67 -12.55
CA GLY A 56 -5.59 -4.32 -12.06
C GLY A 56 -5.68 -4.26 -10.53
N PHE A 57 -6.38 -5.21 -9.92
CA PHE A 57 -6.44 -5.34 -8.46
C PHE A 57 -5.06 -5.58 -7.85
N LEU A 58 -4.26 -6.48 -8.43
CA LEU A 58 -2.90 -6.77 -7.95
C LEU A 58 -2.02 -5.52 -8.04
N ILE A 59 -2.05 -4.80 -9.16
CA ILE A 59 -1.28 -3.55 -9.32
C ILE A 59 -1.67 -2.53 -8.24
N ALA A 60 -2.97 -2.29 -8.06
CA ALA A 60 -3.46 -1.37 -7.04
C ALA A 60 -3.09 -1.81 -5.62
N TRP A 61 -3.19 -3.11 -5.33
CA TRP A 61 -2.76 -3.71 -4.06
C TRP A 61 -1.27 -3.46 -3.82
N PHE A 62 -0.41 -3.76 -4.79
CA PHE A 62 1.03 -3.54 -4.68
C PHE A 62 1.33 -2.08 -4.39
N MET A 63 0.71 -1.14 -5.13
CA MET A 63 0.86 0.29 -4.89
C MET A 63 0.49 0.67 -3.44
N GLY A 64 -0.65 0.17 -2.96
CA GLY A 64 -1.10 0.38 -1.59
C GLY A 64 -0.12 -0.17 -0.54
N VAL A 65 0.46 -1.35 -0.78
CA VAL A 65 1.48 -1.94 0.12
C VAL A 65 2.75 -1.08 0.14
N PHE A 66 3.22 -0.61 -1.01
CA PHE A 66 4.39 0.28 -1.08
C PHE A 66 4.16 1.60 -0.35
N ASP A 67 2.98 2.20 -0.47
CA ASP A 67 2.64 3.44 0.24
C ASP A 67 2.63 3.23 1.76
N ARG A 68 2.11 2.09 2.24
CA ARG A 68 2.16 1.73 3.67
C ARG A 68 3.59 1.57 4.16
N PHE A 69 4.48 0.99 3.35
CA PHE A 69 5.89 0.85 3.73
C PHE A 69 6.58 2.21 3.86
N LYS A 70 6.34 3.12 2.91
CA LYS A 70 6.87 4.49 2.97
C LYS A 70 6.35 5.24 4.20
N LEU A 71 5.05 5.13 4.49
CA LEU A 71 4.43 5.76 5.65
C LEU A 71 5.04 5.24 6.97
N ASN A 72 5.19 3.93 7.11
CA ASN A 72 5.81 3.33 8.30
C ASN A 72 7.28 3.79 8.48
N SER A 73 8.02 3.94 7.37
CA SER A 73 9.39 4.48 7.41
C SER A 73 9.41 5.93 7.91
N THR A 74 8.49 6.77 7.43
CA THR A 74 8.36 8.16 7.89
C THR A 74 8.00 8.23 9.37
N ILE A 75 7.03 7.44 9.83
CA ILE A 75 6.65 7.37 11.26
C ILE A 75 7.87 7.00 12.11
N ARG A 76 8.67 6.01 11.68
CA ARG A 76 9.86 5.60 12.43
C ARG A 76 10.92 6.71 12.51
N LYS A 77 11.10 7.47 11.42
CA LYS A 77 12.03 8.63 11.40
C LYS A 77 11.55 9.74 12.32
N GLN A 78 10.26 10.07 12.29
CA GLN A 78 9.66 11.10 13.13
C GLN A 78 9.76 10.74 14.61
N ASN A 79 9.43 9.49 15.00
CA ASN A 79 9.57 9.03 16.38
C ASN A 79 11.02 9.09 16.88
N LYS A 80 11.99 8.77 16.01
CA LYS A 80 13.41 8.90 16.37
C LYS A 80 13.82 10.36 16.62
N SER A 81 13.31 11.29 15.80
CA SER A 81 13.54 12.73 15.97
C SER A 81 12.91 13.27 17.25
N ILE A 82 11.70 12.82 17.60
CA ILE A 82 11.05 13.21 18.85
C ILE A 82 11.89 12.75 20.04
N SER A 83 12.28 11.47 20.05
CA SER A 83 13.09 10.91 21.14
C SER A 83 14.44 11.63 21.30
N SER A 84 15.12 12.00 20.19
CA SER A 84 16.38 12.76 20.30
C SER A 84 16.17 14.18 20.82
N MET A 85 15.09 14.85 20.40
CA MET A 85 14.75 16.20 20.88
C MET A 85 14.38 16.18 22.37
N GLU A 86 13.65 15.15 22.83
CA GLU A 86 13.35 14.94 24.25
C GLU A 86 14.62 14.71 25.08
N GLU A 87 15.55 13.91 24.58
CA GLU A 87 16.84 13.65 25.24
C GLU A 87 17.72 14.92 25.31
N GLU A 88 17.73 15.74 24.26
CA GLU A 88 18.43 17.03 24.26
C GLU A 88 17.82 18.03 25.27
N LEU A 89 16.50 18.11 25.34
CA LEU A 89 15.81 18.94 26.34
C LEU A 89 16.14 18.48 27.77
N GLU A 90 16.18 17.18 28.00
CA GLU A 90 16.54 16.62 29.31
C GLU A 90 18.01 16.91 29.67
N ARG A 91 18.93 16.80 28.71
CA ARG A 91 20.35 17.15 28.90
C ARG A 91 20.54 18.64 29.19
N LEU A 92 19.85 19.53 28.46
CA LEU A 92 19.91 20.97 28.70
C LEU A 92 19.35 21.35 30.07
N LYS A 93 18.25 20.72 30.50
CA LYS A 93 17.64 20.95 31.81
C LYS A 93 18.52 20.48 32.97
N ASN A 94 19.32 19.44 32.75
CA ASN A 94 20.26 18.88 33.73
C ASN A 94 21.67 19.46 33.64
N THR A 95 21.95 20.37 32.70
CA THR A 95 23.22 21.08 32.64
C THR A 95 23.17 22.25 33.63
N PRO A 96 24.05 22.32 34.65
CA PRO A 96 24.12 23.46 35.56
C PRO A 96 24.38 24.71 34.73
N GLN A 97 23.49 25.71 34.80
CA GLN A 97 23.74 26.98 34.14
C GLN A 97 25.03 27.57 34.72
N LEU A 98 26.07 27.68 33.88
CA LEU A 98 27.26 28.43 34.24
C LEU A 98 26.83 29.85 34.59
N PRO A 99 27.27 30.42 35.73
CA PRO A 99 26.84 31.74 36.12
C PRO A 99 27.20 32.70 35.00
N VAL A 100 26.20 33.48 34.56
CA VAL A 100 26.41 34.66 33.72
C VAL A 100 27.48 35.47 34.43
N GLN A 101 28.71 35.43 33.92
CA GLN A 101 29.78 36.27 34.41
C GLN A 101 29.29 37.70 34.18
N ALA A 102 29.05 38.40 35.28
CA ALA A 102 28.79 39.82 35.29
C ALA A 102 30.05 40.53 34.78
N GLU A 103 30.15 40.69 33.46
CA GLU A 103 30.97 41.73 32.86
C GLU A 103 30.29 43.07 33.12
N SER A 104 30.75 43.77 34.16
CA SER A 104 30.98 45.23 34.14
C SER A 104 31.71 45.60 35.45
N SER A 105 33.03 45.44 35.52
CA SER A 105 33.99 46.54 35.33
C SER A 105 33.51 47.91 35.85
N THR A 106 34.13 48.32 36.96
CA THR A 106 34.79 49.64 37.13
C THR A 106 33.90 50.90 37.13
N ASP A 107 33.67 51.47 38.32
CA ASP A 107 34.03 52.87 38.65
C ASP A 107 33.91 53.04 40.18
N SER A 108 35.02 53.13 40.91
CA SER A 108 35.70 54.37 41.37
C SER A 108 34.89 55.17 42.40
#